data_AF-A0A3C0T052-F1
#
_entry.id   AF-A0A3C0T052-F1
#
_cell.length_a   1.000
_cell.length_b   1.000
_cell.length_c   1.000
_cell.angle_alpha   90.00
_cell.angle_beta   90.00
_cell.angle_gamma   90.00
#
_symmetry.space_group_name_H-M   'P 1'
#
loop_
_entity.id
_entity.type
_entity.pdbx_description
1 polymer ?
#
loop_
_entity_poly.entity_id
_entity_poly.type
_entity_poly.pdbx_seq_one_letter_code
_entity_poly.pdbx_strand_id
1 'polypeptide(L)'
;GLDGNEAGLVETSIGKMVPIMTGEDLADDPLVLHAEEYNTLILDRKGFMNTVPAFPEIKAVDNIAAWVDRKLFIHNLGHAACAYFGFKNHPGRKFIAEIIEEPAIKTQVRAAMDEAAAALLAEYPEEFTQETLDEHIDDLLFRFGNKSLGDTVFRVGRDLYRKLNRNDRILGAAALCIKHGLPCDAVTGVFQAALGFEAADENGRMFKNDIEFHSNLQKKDIEQFLQAELGLNPDDDILQQHIVLQND
;
A
#
# COMPACT_ATOMS: atom_id res chain seq x y z
N GLY A 1 34.18 -6.39 -4.24
CA GLY A 1 32.99 -6.24 -3.39
C GLY A 1 33.46 -5.68 -2.08
N LEU A 2 32.66 -4.86 -1.39
CA LEU A 2 32.97 -4.50 -0.02
C LEU A 2 32.99 -5.79 0.80
N ASP A 3 34.09 -6.06 1.50
CA ASP A 3 34.14 -7.15 2.47
C ASP A 3 33.11 -6.86 3.57
N GLY A 4 32.30 -7.85 3.95
CA GLY A 4 31.14 -7.70 4.84
C GLY A 4 31.45 -7.26 6.28
N ASN A 5 32.67 -6.80 6.56
CA ASN A 5 33.16 -6.34 7.86
C ASN A 5 33.53 -4.85 7.89
N GLU A 6 33.33 -4.08 6.81
CA GLU A 6 33.68 -2.64 6.77
C GLU A 6 32.47 -1.70 6.65
N ALA A 7 31.29 -2.22 6.31
CA ALA A 7 30.07 -1.42 6.13
C ALA A 7 28.82 -2.14 6.64
N GLY A 8 28.01 -1.44 7.44
CA GLY A 8 26.69 -1.90 7.87
C GLY A 8 25.63 -1.55 6.83
N LEU A 9 24.80 -2.53 6.45
CA LEU A 9 23.66 -2.34 5.55
C LEU A 9 22.38 -2.33 6.40
N VAL A 10 21.88 -1.13 6.68
CA VAL A 10 20.71 -0.92 7.54
C VAL A 10 19.46 -0.81 6.67
N GLU A 11 18.57 -1.80 6.77
CA GLU A 11 17.26 -1.74 6.12
C GLU A 11 16.36 -0.70 6.81
N THR A 12 15.47 -0.07 6.04
CA THR A 12 14.63 1.04 6.52
C THR A 12 13.18 0.87 6.07
N SER A 13 12.24 1.26 6.92
CA SER A 13 10.82 1.40 6.57
C SER A 13 10.39 2.85 6.74
N ILE A 14 10.14 3.53 5.62
CA ILE A 14 9.81 4.97 5.55
C ILE A 14 8.35 5.13 5.11
N GLY A 15 7.55 5.85 5.89
CA GLY A 15 6.12 6.03 5.68
C GLY A 15 5.66 7.48 5.49
N LYS A 16 6.58 8.40 5.12
CA LYS A 16 6.30 9.83 4.98
C LYS A 16 5.70 10.19 3.62
N MET A 17 4.57 10.89 3.62
CA MET A 17 3.90 11.46 2.46
C MET A 17 4.43 12.87 2.19
N VAL A 18 4.80 13.09 0.95
CA VAL A 18 5.40 14.34 0.46
C VAL A 18 4.59 14.75 -0.77
N PRO A 19 3.92 15.92 -0.76
CA PRO A 19 3.24 16.44 -1.94
C PRO A 19 4.23 16.67 -3.08
N ILE A 20 3.72 16.73 -4.31
CA ILE A 20 4.51 17.20 -5.44
C ILE A 20 4.59 18.73 -5.35
N MET A 21 5.79 19.30 -5.31
CA MET A 21 5.98 20.75 -5.37
C MET A 21 5.45 21.28 -6.70
N THR A 22 4.70 22.37 -6.65
CA THR A 22 4.14 22.99 -7.86
C THR A 22 5.24 23.68 -8.66
N GLY A 23 4.93 24.00 -9.93
CA GLY A 23 5.84 24.79 -10.76
C GLY A 23 6.08 26.20 -10.20
N GLU A 24 5.12 26.75 -9.46
CA GLU A 24 5.27 28.04 -8.76
C GLU A 24 6.21 27.91 -7.57
N ASP A 25 6.04 26.87 -6.74
CA ASP A 25 6.91 26.61 -5.59
C ASP A 25 8.39 26.50 -6.01
N LEU A 26 8.66 25.70 -7.06
CA LEU A 26 10.02 25.48 -7.56
C LEU A 26 10.62 26.69 -8.29
N ALA A 27 9.77 27.58 -8.83
CA ALA A 27 10.22 28.82 -9.46
C ALA A 27 10.60 29.88 -8.43
N ASP A 28 9.96 29.87 -7.25
CA ASP A 28 10.31 30.73 -6.12
C ASP A 28 11.57 30.24 -5.40
N ASP A 29 11.58 28.96 -4.99
CA ASP A 29 12.77 28.31 -4.40
C ASP A 29 12.89 26.85 -4.85
N PRO A 30 13.90 26.48 -5.66
CA PRO A 30 14.10 25.10 -6.09
C PRO A 30 14.47 24.12 -4.95
N LEU A 31 14.77 24.62 -3.74
CA LEU A 31 15.06 23.82 -2.56
C LEU A 31 13.85 23.64 -1.62
N VAL A 32 12.69 24.22 -1.97
CA VAL A 32 11.49 24.11 -1.14
C VAL A 32 11.00 22.67 -1.04
N LEU A 33 10.64 22.26 0.18
CA LEU A 33 10.07 20.96 0.46
C LEU A 33 8.94 21.10 1.49
N HIS A 34 7.73 20.71 1.09
CA HIS A 34 6.63 20.47 2.00
C HIS A 34 6.53 18.98 2.29
N ALA A 35 6.20 18.63 3.52
CA ALA A 35 5.92 17.25 3.89
C ALA A 35 4.99 17.22 5.10
N GLU A 36 4.30 16.10 5.30
CA GLU A 36 3.45 15.93 6.48
C GLU A 36 4.26 15.88 7.80
N GLU A 37 3.57 15.98 8.93
CA GLU A 37 4.17 16.00 10.27
C GLU A 37 4.78 14.65 10.70
N TYR A 38 4.27 13.52 10.17
CA TYR A 38 4.78 12.18 10.49
C TYR A 38 6.29 12.07 10.19
N ASN A 39 7.09 11.75 11.21
CA ASN A 39 8.55 11.86 11.18
C ASN A 39 9.31 10.64 11.74
N THR A 40 8.64 9.53 12.08
CA THR A 40 9.36 8.35 12.59
C THR A 40 10.09 7.61 11.45
N LEU A 41 11.40 7.40 11.63
CA LEU A 41 12.25 6.60 10.76
C LEU A 41 12.53 5.23 11.40
N ILE A 42 11.95 4.18 10.83
CA ILE A 42 12.14 2.82 11.33
C ILE A 42 13.36 2.19 10.65
N LEU A 43 14.28 1.65 11.45
CA LEU A 43 15.56 1.12 11.00
C LEU A 43 15.81 -0.28 11.58
N ASP A 44 16.43 -1.17 10.81
CA ASP A 44 16.91 -2.45 11.32
C ASP A 44 18.08 -2.24 12.27
N ARG A 45 17.88 -2.52 13.56
CA ARG A 45 18.94 -2.43 14.58
C ARG A 45 20.11 -3.35 14.24
N LYS A 46 19.86 -4.52 13.65
CA LYS A 46 20.87 -5.55 13.39
C LYS A 46 21.77 -5.20 12.20
N GLY A 47 21.34 -4.28 11.33
CA GLY A 47 22.16 -3.78 10.22
C GLY A 47 23.24 -2.79 10.65
N PHE A 48 23.18 -2.26 11.87
CA PHE A 48 24.19 -1.33 12.38
C PHE A 48 25.44 -2.06 12.87
N MET A 49 26.62 -1.66 12.37
CA MET A 49 27.91 -2.09 12.92
C MET A 49 28.35 -1.26 14.14
N ASN A 50 27.90 -0.01 14.21
CA ASN A 50 28.18 0.93 15.30
C ASN A 50 26.93 1.16 16.13
N THR A 51 27.02 2.00 17.16
CA THR A 51 25.84 2.43 17.91
C THR A 51 24.81 3.08 16.99
N VAL A 52 23.54 2.73 17.17
CA VAL A 52 22.42 3.41 16.52
C VAL A 52 22.49 4.91 16.84
N PRO A 53 22.41 5.80 15.83
CA PRO A 53 22.40 7.24 16.05
C PRO A 53 21.28 7.68 17.00
N ALA A 54 21.61 8.55 17.96
CA ALA A 54 20.69 9.02 18.98
C ALA A 54 19.85 10.21 18.48
N PHE A 55 18.87 9.92 17.61
CA PHE A 55 17.87 10.89 17.18
C PHE A 55 16.48 10.46 17.67
N PRO A 56 15.64 11.39 18.16
CA PRO A 56 14.31 11.05 18.67
C PRO A 56 13.36 10.49 17.59
N GLU A 57 13.62 10.80 16.32
CA GLU A 57 12.86 10.32 15.18
C GLU A 57 13.20 8.85 14.82
N ILE A 58 14.35 8.33 15.28
CA ILE A 58 14.79 6.99 14.94
C ILE A 58 14.14 5.95 15.86
N LYS A 59 13.41 5.01 15.23
CA LYS A 59 12.93 3.79 15.86
C LYS A 59 13.70 2.59 15.31
N ALA A 60 14.77 2.21 16.01
CA ALA A 60 15.50 0.98 15.67
C ALA A 60 14.78 -0.26 16.22
N VAL A 61 14.52 -1.24 15.36
CA VAL A 61 13.74 -2.45 15.65
C VAL A 61 14.55 -3.70 15.30
N ASP A 62 14.28 -4.82 15.97
CA ASP A 62 15.03 -6.07 15.77
C ASP A 62 14.43 -6.94 14.66
N ASN A 63 13.14 -6.75 14.35
CA ASN A 63 12.41 -7.44 13.30
C ASN A 63 11.91 -6.45 12.24
N ILE A 64 12.81 -5.93 11.41
CA ILE A 64 12.46 -4.95 10.38
C ILE A 64 11.39 -5.46 9.40
N ALA A 65 11.35 -6.77 9.15
CA ALA A 65 10.37 -7.39 8.26
C ALA A 65 8.93 -7.10 8.71
N ALA A 66 8.63 -7.22 10.02
CA ALA A 66 7.31 -6.88 10.56
C ALA A 66 6.90 -5.43 10.26
N TRP A 67 7.86 -4.49 10.32
CA TRP A 67 7.60 -3.07 10.09
C TRP A 67 7.53 -2.71 8.59
N VAL A 68 8.20 -3.48 7.73
CA VAL A 68 8.02 -3.43 6.28
C VAL A 68 6.61 -3.93 5.92
N ASP A 69 6.20 -5.07 6.46
CA ASP A 69 4.89 -5.66 6.24
C ASP A 69 3.76 -4.78 6.78
N ARG A 70 3.92 -4.19 7.97
CA ARG A 70 2.94 -3.22 8.49
C ARG A 70 2.77 -2.03 7.54
N LYS A 71 3.85 -1.46 7.02
CA LYS A 71 3.76 -0.38 6.04
C LYS A 71 3.08 -0.86 4.75
N LEU A 72 3.43 -2.06 4.28
CA LEU A 72 2.91 -2.61 3.04
C LEU A 72 1.42 -2.96 3.14
N PHE A 73 0.99 -3.61 4.20
CA PHE A 73 -0.36 -4.14 4.37
C PHE A 73 -1.31 -3.17 5.11
N ILE A 74 -0.82 -2.11 5.75
CA ILE A 74 -1.68 -1.07 6.33
C ILE A 74 -1.64 0.20 5.50
N HIS A 75 -0.50 0.92 5.47
CA HIS A 75 -0.41 2.20 4.77
C HIS A 75 -0.61 2.03 3.26
N ASN A 76 0.23 1.23 2.60
CA ASN A 76 0.18 1.07 1.15
C ASN A 76 -1.15 0.47 0.69
N LEU A 77 -1.66 -0.55 1.40
CA LEU A 77 -2.97 -1.15 1.14
C LEU A 77 -4.10 -0.13 1.31
N GLY A 78 -4.18 0.56 2.46
CA GLY A 78 -5.23 1.53 2.73
C GLY A 78 -5.27 2.67 1.72
N HIS A 79 -4.10 3.16 1.28
CA HIS A 79 -4.02 4.22 0.29
C HIS A 79 -4.49 3.73 -1.10
N ALA A 80 -4.11 2.50 -1.48
CA ALA A 80 -4.58 1.86 -2.71
C ALA A 80 -6.09 1.55 -2.67
N ALA A 81 -6.59 1.04 -1.54
CA ALA A 81 -8.01 0.80 -1.30
C ALA A 81 -8.84 2.07 -1.48
N CYS A 82 -8.36 3.19 -0.93
CA CYS A 82 -9.00 4.49 -1.12
C CYS A 82 -9.08 4.86 -2.61
N ALA A 83 -7.98 4.73 -3.36
CA ALA A 83 -7.98 5.02 -4.80
C ALA A 83 -8.93 4.10 -5.60
N TYR A 84 -8.92 2.80 -5.33
CA TYR A 84 -9.70 1.82 -6.11
C TYR A 84 -11.19 1.87 -5.80
N PHE A 85 -11.59 1.90 -4.51
CA PHE A 85 -12.98 2.11 -4.15
C PHE A 85 -13.47 3.51 -4.55
N GLY A 86 -12.61 4.52 -4.43
CA GLY A 86 -12.86 5.87 -4.91
C GLY A 86 -13.18 5.93 -6.38
N PHE A 87 -12.32 5.35 -7.22
CA PHE A 87 -12.54 5.32 -8.67
C PHE A 87 -13.80 4.53 -9.04
N LYS A 88 -14.02 3.36 -8.43
CA LYS A 88 -15.18 2.51 -8.71
C LYS A 88 -16.51 3.22 -8.44
N ASN A 89 -16.60 4.00 -7.35
CA ASN A 89 -17.84 4.67 -6.96
C ASN A 89 -17.96 6.11 -7.47
N HIS A 90 -16.83 6.79 -7.67
CA HIS A 90 -16.74 8.20 -8.02
C HIS A 90 -15.63 8.46 -9.05
N PRO A 91 -15.74 7.92 -10.28
CA PRO A 91 -14.67 8.00 -11.29
C PRO A 91 -14.28 9.43 -11.70
N GLY A 92 -15.14 10.43 -11.41
CA GLY A 92 -14.86 11.85 -11.67
C GLY A 92 -14.16 12.60 -10.53
N ARG A 93 -13.97 11.99 -9.36
CA ARG A 93 -13.26 12.64 -8.24
C ARG A 93 -11.76 12.50 -8.39
N LYS A 94 -11.05 13.61 -8.19
CA LYS A 94 -9.62 13.69 -8.51
C LYS A 94 -8.75 13.34 -7.33
N PHE A 95 -9.11 13.76 -6.11
CA PHE A 95 -8.21 13.72 -4.97
C PHE A 95 -8.59 12.67 -3.92
N ILE A 96 -7.60 11.98 -3.36
CA ILE A 96 -7.78 11.02 -2.27
C ILE A 96 -8.44 11.66 -1.06
N ALA A 97 -8.09 12.91 -0.73
CA ALA A 97 -8.70 13.65 0.36
C ALA A 97 -10.22 13.83 0.20
N GLU A 98 -10.71 13.95 -1.04
CA GLU A 98 -12.16 14.03 -1.34
C GLU A 98 -12.84 12.65 -1.29
N ILE A 99 -12.10 11.59 -1.62
CA ILE A 99 -12.61 10.22 -1.59
C ILE A 99 -12.79 9.74 -0.15
N ILE A 100 -11.77 9.94 0.70
CA ILE A 100 -11.77 9.38 2.07
C ILE A 100 -12.75 10.11 3.00
N GLU A 101 -13.23 11.30 2.61
CA GLU A 101 -14.31 12.01 3.29
C GLU A 101 -15.67 11.32 3.11
N GLU A 102 -15.85 10.45 2.10
CA GLU A 102 -17.08 9.68 1.90
C GLU A 102 -17.20 8.56 2.94
N PRO A 103 -18.23 8.58 3.83
CA PRO A 103 -18.33 7.62 4.92
C PRO A 103 -18.37 6.17 4.46
N ALA A 104 -19.02 5.89 3.34
CA ALA A 104 -19.10 4.54 2.77
C ALA A 104 -17.72 4.03 2.33
N ILE A 105 -16.93 4.88 1.66
CA ILE A 105 -15.59 4.51 1.20
C ILE A 105 -14.63 4.40 2.38
N LYS A 106 -14.66 5.34 3.32
CA LYS A 106 -13.84 5.27 4.54
C LYS A 106 -14.08 3.97 5.32
N THR A 107 -15.34 3.54 5.39
CA THR A 107 -15.71 2.26 6.02
C THR A 107 -15.11 1.06 5.28
N GLN A 108 -15.17 1.03 3.94
CA GLN A 108 -14.58 -0.05 3.14
C GLN A 108 -13.05 -0.07 3.24
N VAL A 109 -12.41 1.09 3.22
CA VAL A 109 -10.95 1.23 3.39
C VAL A 109 -10.53 0.73 4.78
N ARG A 110 -11.23 1.15 5.83
CA ARG A 110 -10.99 0.69 7.21
C ARG A 110 -11.12 -0.82 7.32
N ALA A 111 -12.19 -1.41 6.78
CA ALA A 111 -12.41 -2.86 6.83
C ALA A 111 -11.25 -3.66 6.20
N ALA A 112 -10.72 -3.21 5.05
CA ALA A 112 -9.55 -3.84 4.43
C ALA A 112 -8.28 -3.70 5.28
N MET A 113 -8.08 -2.54 5.92
CA MET A 113 -6.96 -2.32 6.84
C MET A 113 -7.08 -3.16 8.13
N ASP A 114 -8.29 -3.36 8.63
CA ASP A 114 -8.56 -4.18 9.83
C ASP A 114 -8.30 -5.67 9.60
N GLU A 115 -8.71 -6.21 8.46
CA GLU A 115 -8.38 -7.60 8.08
C GLU A 115 -6.86 -7.80 7.97
N ALA A 116 -6.17 -6.87 7.31
CA ALA A 116 -4.71 -6.90 7.22
C ALA A 116 -4.03 -6.73 8.58
N ALA A 117 -4.58 -5.91 9.49
CA ALA A 117 -4.07 -5.74 10.85
C ALA A 117 -4.23 -7.01 11.68
N ALA A 118 -5.37 -7.72 11.56
CA ALA A 118 -5.56 -9.01 12.22
C ALA A 118 -4.52 -10.04 11.75
N ALA A 119 -4.22 -10.07 10.45
CA ALA A 119 -3.19 -10.94 9.90
C ALA A 119 -1.77 -10.58 10.38
N LEU A 120 -1.45 -9.29 10.47
CA LEU A 120 -0.18 -8.81 11.04
C LEU A 120 -0.03 -9.15 12.52
N LEU A 121 -1.11 -9.03 13.29
CA LEU A 121 -1.11 -9.38 14.72
C LEU A 121 -0.89 -10.89 14.93
N ALA A 122 -1.45 -11.72 14.06
CA ALA A 122 -1.23 -13.16 14.07
C ALA A 122 0.19 -13.56 13.63
N GLU A 123 0.76 -12.87 12.63
CA GLU A 123 2.11 -13.13 12.13
C GLU A 123 3.20 -12.63 13.09
N TYR A 124 3.00 -11.46 13.71
CA TYR A 124 3.99 -10.76 14.53
C TYR A 124 3.44 -10.36 15.91
N PRO A 125 3.01 -11.31 16.75
CA PRO A 125 2.36 -11.02 18.02
C PRO A 125 3.27 -10.32 19.04
N GLU A 126 4.60 -10.42 18.87
CA GLU A 126 5.59 -9.77 19.73
C GLU A 126 5.93 -8.33 19.29
N GLU A 127 5.55 -7.94 18.06
CA GLU A 127 5.87 -6.61 17.50
C GLU A 127 4.70 -5.64 17.59
N PHE A 128 3.47 -6.16 17.53
CA PHE A 128 2.26 -5.35 17.42
C PHE A 128 1.23 -5.72 18.47
N THR A 129 0.47 -4.73 18.90
CA THR A 129 -0.78 -4.92 19.62
C THR A 129 -1.94 -4.37 18.80
N GLN A 130 -3.15 -4.88 19.03
CA GLN A 130 -4.36 -4.39 18.38
C GLN A 130 -4.49 -2.86 18.50
N GLU A 131 -4.32 -2.33 19.72
CA GLU A 131 -4.37 -0.88 19.99
C GLU A 131 -3.39 -0.09 19.13
N THR A 132 -2.12 -0.52 19.04
CA THR A 132 -1.12 0.19 18.23
C THR A 132 -1.39 0.13 16.72
N LEU A 133 -2.06 -0.92 16.25
CA LEU A 133 -2.46 -1.05 14.84
C LEU A 133 -3.68 -0.17 14.56
N ASP A 134 -4.68 -0.15 15.44
CA ASP A 134 -5.86 0.70 15.33
C ASP A 134 -5.49 2.19 15.33
N GLU A 135 -4.65 2.62 16.26
CA GLU A 135 -4.14 3.99 16.30
C GLU A 135 -3.40 4.37 15.01
N HIS A 136 -2.62 3.44 14.45
CA HIS A 136 -1.91 3.66 13.20
C HIS A 136 -2.87 3.77 12.00
N ILE A 137 -3.92 2.94 11.96
CA ILE A 137 -4.96 2.99 10.94
C ILE A 137 -5.72 4.31 11.02
N ASP A 138 -6.12 4.74 12.22
CA ASP A 138 -6.84 6.00 12.44
C ASP A 138 -6.01 7.21 12.01
N ASP A 139 -4.72 7.24 12.36
CA ASP A 139 -3.77 8.25 11.89
C ASP A 139 -3.67 8.30 10.36
N LEU A 140 -3.55 7.14 9.70
CA LEU A 140 -3.47 7.06 8.25
C LEU A 140 -4.76 7.52 7.56
N LEU A 141 -5.92 7.10 8.06
CA LEU A 141 -7.21 7.51 7.54
C LEU A 141 -7.41 9.03 7.68
N PHE A 142 -6.92 9.63 8.78
CA PHE A 142 -6.89 11.07 8.94
C PHE A 142 -5.94 11.73 7.93
N ARG A 143 -4.73 11.21 7.78
CA ARG A 143 -3.69 11.74 6.87
C ARG A 143 -4.07 11.65 5.40
N PHE A 144 -4.78 10.59 4.98
CA PHE A 144 -5.34 10.50 3.62
C PHE A 144 -6.32 11.65 3.33
N GLY A 145 -6.94 12.23 4.36
CA GLY A 145 -7.81 13.41 4.26
C GLY A 145 -7.05 14.74 4.14
N ASN A 146 -5.73 14.75 4.19
CA ASN A 146 -4.93 15.97 4.13
C ASN A 146 -4.91 16.55 2.69
N LYS A 147 -5.72 17.59 2.47
CA LYS A 147 -5.86 18.29 1.19
C LYS A 147 -4.55 18.88 0.69
N SER A 148 -3.63 19.26 1.58
CA SER A 148 -2.33 19.83 1.22
C SER A 148 -1.38 18.81 0.57
N LEU A 149 -1.66 17.50 0.67
CA LEU A 149 -0.88 16.47 -0.03
C LEU A 149 -1.13 16.48 -1.55
N GLY A 150 -2.32 16.93 -1.99
CA GLY A 150 -2.67 16.98 -3.41
C GLY A 150 -2.71 15.61 -4.09
N ASP A 151 -2.86 14.53 -3.31
CA ASP A 151 -2.78 13.17 -3.80
C ASP A 151 -3.93 12.83 -4.72
N THR A 152 -3.64 12.52 -5.99
CA THR A 152 -4.64 12.18 -6.98
C THR A 152 -4.94 10.69 -6.98
N VAL A 153 -6.21 10.34 -7.25
CA VAL A 153 -6.67 8.96 -7.47
C VAL A 153 -5.79 8.27 -8.52
N PHE A 154 -5.47 8.95 -9.62
CA PHE A 154 -4.56 8.45 -10.66
C PHE A 154 -3.18 8.09 -10.11
N ARG A 155 -2.49 9.02 -9.44
CA ARG A 155 -1.12 8.81 -8.94
C ARG A 155 -1.07 7.68 -7.91
N VAL A 156 -2.09 7.62 -7.06
CA VAL A 156 -2.18 6.66 -5.96
C VAL A 156 -2.66 5.29 -6.41
N GLY A 157 -3.44 5.18 -7.49
CA GLY A 157 -3.96 3.90 -8.00
C GLY A 157 -3.15 3.27 -9.14
N ARG A 158 -2.42 4.04 -9.95
CA ARG A 158 -1.69 3.53 -11.13
C ARG A 158 -0.63 2.47 -10.84
N ASP A 159 -0.12 1.79 -11.87
CA ASP A 159 0.94 0.76 -11.78
C ASP A 159 0.41 -0.55 -11.18
N LEU A 160 -0.64 -1.08 -11.83
CA LEU A 160 -1.44 -2.22 -11.39
C LEU A 160 -0.62 -3.50 -11.28
N TYR A 161 0.25 -3.82 -12.24
CA TYR A 161 1.10 -5.02 -12.17
C TYR A 161 1.89 -5.10 -10.86
N ARG A 162 2.48 -3.99 -10.43
CA ARG A 162 3.24 -3.96 -9.18
C ARG A 162 2.32 -4.05 -7.97
N LYS A 163 1.26 -3.23 -7.90
CA LYS A 163 0.40 -3.12 -6.70
C LYS A 163 -0.48 -4.35 -6.47
N LEU A 164 -0.81 -5.07 -7.53
CA LEU A 164 -1.60 -6.29 -7.50
C LEU A 164 -0.74 -7.55 -7.54
N ASN A 165 0.59 -7.44 -7.48
CA ASN A 165 1.46 -8.60 -7.41
C ASN A 165 1.23 -9.40 -6.12
N ARG A 166 1.40 -10.72 -6.20
CA ARG A 166 1.27 -11.71 -5.12
C ARG A 166 1.99 -11.34 -3.82
N ASN A 167 3.12 -10.65 -3.90
CA ASN A 167 3.92 -10.26 -2.73
C ASN A 167 3.82 -8.76 -2.38
N ASP A 168 2.94 -8.00 -3.06
CA ASP A 168 2.71 -6.57 -2.75
C ASP A 168 1.44 -6.42 -1.87
N ARG A 169 0.99 -5.17 -1.70
CA ARG A 169 0.10 -4.71 -0.63
C ARG A 169 -1.27 -5.40 -0.53
N ILE A 170 -1.84 -5.87 -1.64
CA ILE A 170 -3.21 -6.44 -1.66
C ILE A 170 -3.14 -7.96 -1.57
N LEU A 171 -2.54 -8.61 -2.57
CA LEU A 171 -2.47 -10.07 -2.58
C LEU A 171 -1.56 -10.62 -1.48
N GLY A 172 -0.51 -9.89 -1.09
CA GLY A 172 0.32 -10.26 0.06
C GLY A 172 -0.46 -10.22 1.37
N ALA A 173 -1.28 -9.19 1.58
CA ALA A 173 -2.16 -9.10 2.74
C ALA A 173 -3.21 -10.23 2.76
N ALA A 174 -3.86 -10.49 1.62
CA ALA A 174 -4.82 -11.59 1.50
C ALA A 174 -4.17 -12.96 1.74
N ALA A 175 -2.96 -13.18 1.20
CA ALA A 175 -2.19 -14.40 1.45
C ALA A 175 -1.87 -14.57 2.95
N LEU A 176 -1.54 -13.47 3.64
CA LEU A 176 -1.27 -13.49 5.08
C LEU A 176 -2.53 -13.79 5.90
N CYS A 177 -3.69 -13.22 5.54
CA CYS A 177 -4.96 -13.59 6.15
C CYS A 177 -5.24 -15.10 6.00
N ILE A 178 -5.11 -15.63 4.78
CA ILE A 178 -5.35 -17.05 4.48
C ILE A 178 -4.38 -17.96 5.25
N LYS A 179 -3.10 -17.59 5.33
CA LYS A 179 -2.07 -18.32 6.10
C LYS A 179 -2.51 -18.53 7.56
N HIS A 180 -3.20 -17.56 8.14
CA HIS A 180 -3.67 -17.57 9.53
C HIS A 180 -5.14 -18.00 9.67
N GLY A 181 -5.81 -18.42 8.59
CA GLY A 181 -7.22 -18.81 8.61
C GLY A 181 -8.17 -17.66 8.96
N LEU A 182 -7.79 -16.43 8.62
CA LEU A 182 -8.57 -15.22 8.88
C LEU A 182 -9.38 -14.79 7.64
N PRO A 183 -10.51 -14.07 7.82
CA PRO A 183 -11.24 -13.46 6.72
C PRO A 183 -10.36 -12.50 5.90
N CYS A 184 -10.64 -12.39 4.61
CA CYS A 184 -9.94 -11.47 3.70
C CYS A 184 -10.86 -10.83 2.65
N ASP A 185 -12.18 -10.86 2.89
CA ASP A 185 -13.18 -10.43 1.91
C ASP A 185 -13.08 -8.92 1.60
N ALA A 186 -12.74 -8.10 2.59
CA ALA A 186 -12.55 -6.66 2.37
C ALA A 186 -11.24 -6.39 1.60
N VAL A 187 -10.16 -7.09 1.92
CA VAL A 187 -8.88 -7.00 1.18
C VAL A 187 -9.05 -7.45 -0.27
N THR A 188 -9.72 -8.58 -0.52
CA THR A 188 -9.97 -9.05 -1.89
C THR A 188 -10.98 -8.16 -2.62
N GLY A 189 -11.92 -7.55 -1.92
CA GLY A 189 -12.77 -6.48 -2.47
C GLY A 189 -11.97 -5.30 -3.04
N VAL A 190 -10.81 -4.96 -2.43
CA VAL A 190 -9.88 -3.96 -2.98
C VAL A 190 -9.29 -4.45 -4.30
N PHE A 191 -8.86 -5.71 -4.36
CA PHE A 191 -8.33 -6.34 -5.59
C PHE A 191 -9.35 -6.25 -6.73
N GLN A 192 -10.61 -6.60 -6.45
CA GLN A 192 -11.69 -6.54 -7.44
C GLN A 192 -11.95 -5.11 -7.94
N ALA A 193 -11.96 -4.13 -7.05
CA ALA A 193 -12.09 -2.73 -7.45
C ALA A 193 -10.91 -2.28 -8.32
N ALA A 194 -9.70 -2.79 -8.06
CA ALA A 194 -8.50 -2.46 -8.81
C ALA A 194 -8.51 -3.04 -10.24
N LEU A 195 -9.14 -4.20 -10.48
CA LEU A 195 -9.25 -4.79 -11.81
C LEU A 195 -10.01 -3.88 -12.80
N GLY A 196 -10.90 -3.01 -12.32
CA GLY A 196 -11.60 -2.01 -13.13
C GLY A 196 -11.00 -0.60 -13.08
N PHE A 197 -9.77 -0.44 -12.57
CA PHE A 197 -9.17 0.87 -12.37
C PHE A 197 -8.61 1.47 -13.68
N GLU A 198 -9.23 2.55 -14.14
CA GLU A 198 -8.91 3.21 -15.42
C GLU A 198 -8.70 4.73 -15.26
N ALA A 199 -8.27 5.19 -14.08
CA ALA A 199 -8.05 6.61 -13.86
C ALA A 199 -6.99 7.18 -14.81
N ALA A 200 -7.16 8.45 -15.17
CA ALA A 200 -6.30 9.17 -16.10
C ALA A 200 -5.53 10.31 -15.39
N ASP A 201 -4.38 10.66 -15.94
CA ASP A 201 -3.59 11.83 -15.53
C ASP A 201 -4.30 13.16 -15.91
N GLU A 202 -3.66 14.29 -15.60
CA GLU A 202 -4.18 15.62 -15.96
C GLU A 202 -4.34 15.85 -17.47
N ASN A 203 -3.73 15.02 -18.32
CA ASN A 203 -3.84 15.07 -19.78
C ASN A 203 -4.87 14.08 -20.32
N GLY A 204 -5.64 13.41 -19.44
CA GLY A 204 -6.63 12.41 -19.83
C GLY A 204 -6.02 11.09 -20.30
N ARG A 205 -4.79 10.76 -19.88
CA ARG A 205 -4.09 9.52 -20.25
C ARG A 205 -3.93 8.58 -19.07
N MET A 206 -4.28 7.31 -19.28
CA MET A 206 -3.95 6.24 -18.35
C MET A 206 -2.43 6.00 -18.31
N PHE A 207 -1.97 5.41 -17.21
CA PHE A 207 -0.58 4.99 -17.09
C PHE A 207 -0.30 3.85 -18.08
N LYS A 208 0.83 3.94 -18.80
CA LYS A 208 1.14 3.02 -19.91
C LYS A 208 1.06 1.54 -19.50
N ASN A 209 1.60 1.20 -18.33
CA ASN A 209 1.58 -0.19 -17.85
C ASN A 209 0.16 -0.65 -17.50
N ASP A 210 -0.73 0.25 -17.10
CA ASP A 210 -2.12 -0.10 -16.78
C ASP A 210 -2.95 -0.34 -18.06
N ILE A 211 -2.63 0.37 -19.15
CA ILE A 211 -3.21 0.06 -20.47
C ILE A 211 -2.82 -1.36 -20.91
N GLU A 212 -1.55 -1.73 -20.72
CA GLU A 212 -1.07 -3.08 -21.01
C GLU A 212 -1.70 -4.13 -20.08
N PHE A 213 -1.85 -3.81 -18.79
CA PHE A 213 -2.56 -4.63 -17.80
C PHE A 213 -3.96 -5.00 -18.29
N HIS A 214 -4.78 -4.01 -18.65
CA HIS A 214 -6.14 -4.24 -19.14
C HIS A 214 -6.17 -5.01 -20.46
N SER A 215 -5.22 -4.71 -21.36
CA SER A 215 -5.10 -5.46 -22.62
C SER A 215 -4.80 -6.94 -22.38
N ASN A 216 -3.96 -7.27 -21.40
CA ASN A 216 -3.63 -8.64 -21.05
C ASN A 216 -4.77 -9.33 -20.28
N LEU A 217 -5.44 -8.62 -19.38
CA LEU A 217 -6.60 -9.11 -18.65
C LEU A 217 -7.74 -9.52 -19.59
N GLN A 218 -7.96 -8.78 -20.67
CA GLN A 218 -8.99 -9.11 -21.69
C GLN A 218 -8.64 -10.30 -22.59
N LYS A 219 -7.35 -10.65 -22.72
CA LYS A 219 -6.87 -11.69 -23.65
C LYS A 219 -6.72 -13.07 -23.02
N LYS A 220 -6.68 -13.14 -21.69
CA LYS A 220 -6.43 -14.36 -20.91
C LYS A 220 -7.69 -14.70 -20.12
N ASP A 221 -7.88 -15.96 -19.76
CA ASP A 221 -8.78 -16.25 -18.65
C ASP A 221 -8.18 -15.70 -17.34
N ILE A 222 -9.03 -15.48 -16.34
CA ILE A 222 -8.60 -14.84 -15.10
C ILE A 222 -7.51 -15.65 -14.37
N GLU A 223 -7.57 -16.98 -14.38
CA GLU A 223 -6.56 -17.83 -13.73
C GLU A 223 -5.21 -17.71 -14.43
N GLN A 224 -5.20 -17.81 -15.76
CA GLN A 224 -3.99 -17.59 -16.56
C GLN A 224 -3.41 -16.19 -16.35
N PHE A 225 -4.25 -15.17 -16.24
CA PHE A 225 -3.81 -13.81 -15.98
C PHE A 225 -3.15 -13.68 -14.60
N LEU A 226 -3.81 -14.18 -13.55
CA LEU A 226 -3.30 -14.15 -12.18
C LEU A 226 -1.92 -14.84 -12.09
N GLN A 227 -1.76 -15.98 -12.74
CA GLN A 227 -0.50 -16.72 -12.72
C GLN A 227 0.60 -16.03 -13.52
N ALA A 228 0.31 -15.64 -14.77
CA ALA A 228 1.31 -15.09 -15.67
C ALA A 228 1.77 -13.68 -15.27
N GLU A 229 0.86 -12.86 -14.75
CA GLU A 229 1.08 -11.43 -14.58
C GLU A 229 1.22 -10.98 -13.13
N LEU A 230 0.54 -11.68 -12.21
CA LEU A 230 0.51 -11.31 -10.79
C LEU A 230 1.30 -12.26 -9.90
N GLY A 231 1.88 -13.32 -10.47
CA GLY A 231 2.77 -14.23 -9.77
C GLY A 231 2.07 -15.13 -8.76
N LEU A 232 0.77 -15.39 -8.92
CA LEU A 232 0.12 -16.47 -8.18
C LEU A 232 0.66 -17.81 -8.69
N ASN A 233 1.09 -18.68 -7.78
CA ASN A 233 1.46 -20.05 -8.15
C ASN A 233 0.17 -20.87 -8.31
N PRO A 234 0.06 -21.79 -9.29
CA PRO A 234 -0.96 -22.84 -9.28
C PRO A 234 -1.14 -23.54 -7.92
N ASP A 235 -0.08 -23.65 -7.11
CA ASP A 235 -0.17 -24.25 -5.75
C ASP A 235 -0.75 -23.29 -4.68
N ASP A 236 -0.93 -21.98 -4.96
CA ASP A 236 -1.70 -21.04 -4.12
C ASP A 236 -3.21 -21.23 -4.32
N ASP A 237 -3.66 -22.50 -4.32
CA ASP A 237 -5.02 -22.91 -4.68
C ASP A 237 -6.08 -22.12 -3.91
N ILE A 238 -5.87 -21.88 -2.62
CA ILE A 238 -6.87 -21.22 -1.77
C ILE A 238 -7.01 -19.73 -2.11
N LEU A 239 -5.90 -19.02 -2.30
CA LEU A 239 -5.94 -17.59 -2.65
C LEU A 239 -6.50 -17.40 -4.05
N GLN A 240 -6.05 -18.23 -5.00
CA GLN A 240 -6.56 -18.19 -6.37
C GLN A 240 -8.05 -18.53 -6.42
N GLN A 241 -8.49 -19.61 -5.77
CA GLN A 241 -9.92 -19.98 -5.70
C GLN A 241 -10.75 -18.88 -5.05
N HIS A 242 -10.29 -18.29 -3.96
CA HIS A 242 -11.02 -17.23 -3.28
C HIS A 242 -11.20 -16.00 -4.19
N ILE A 243 -10.15 -15.61 -4.93
CA ILE A 243 -10.24 -14.51 -5.90
C ILE A 243 -11.18 -14.86 -7.05
N VAL A 244 -11.07 -16.06 -7.63
CA VAL A 244 -11.90 -16.47 -8.78
C VAL A 244 -13.38 -16.55 -8.40
N LEU A 245 -13.70 -17.17 -7.26
CA LEU A 245 -15.09 -17.32 -6.78
C LEU A 245 -15.81 -16.00 -6.54
N GLN A 246 -15.09 -14.92 -6.23
CA GLN A 246 -15.69 -13.61 -6.06
C GLN A 246 -15.88 -12.86 -7.40
N ASN A 247 -15.24 -13.31 -8.48
CA ASN A 247 -15.30 -12.69 -9.81
C ASN A 247 -16.28 -13.37 -10.79
N ASP A 248 -16.86 -14.51 -10.41
CA ASP A 248 -17.98 -15.18 -11.11
C ASP A 248 -19.35 -14.64 -10.67
#